data_AF-A0A975AWZ5-F1
#
_entry.id   AF-A0A975AWZ5-F1
#
_cell.length_a   1.000
_cell.length_b   1.000
_cell.length_c   1.000
_cell.angle_alpha   90.00
_cell.angle_beta   90.00
_cell.angle_gamma   90.00
#
_symmetry.space_group_name_H-M   'P 1'
#
loop_
_entity.id
_entity.type
_entity.pdbx_description
1 polymer ?
#
loop_
_entity_poly.entity_id
_entity_poly.type
_entity_poly.pdbx_seq_one_letter_code
_entity_poly.pdbx_strand_id
1 'polypeptide(L)'
;MQSLLKRVHNVSRNEKGFTLVELIVVVAIIAILTAVLLPKLLGYTDNARESRAKGDLASMKSVVEAYAADQGNGKYPAAGNSGTPGTIGQVLSEHGIKTPTDPWGNSYYYAVSTDQSSYVILSKGKGGAGAAETIYVTGSTSPKKGDPNPSATGSTPAPGYPSDGTLAPIQ
;
A
#
# COMPACT_ATOMS: atom_id res chain seq x y z
N MET A 1 62.96 -56.54 7.95
CA MET A 1 61.71 -56.12 8.62
C MET A 1 61.93 -54.88 9.51
N GLN A 2 62.68 -53.86 9.04
CA GLN A 2 63.03 -52.67 9.85
C GLN A 2 63.10 -51.33 9.05
N SER A 3 62.52 -51.26 7.85
CA SER A 3 62.72 -50.10 6.96
C SER A 3 61.47 -49.27 6.65
N LEU A 4 60.40 -49.39 7.45
CA LEU A 4 59.27 -48.45 7.37
C LEU A 4 59.49 -47.28 8.34
N LEU A 5 60.53 -46.50 8.03
CA LEU A 5 60.87 -45.24 8.68
C LEU A 5 59.72 -44.24 8.50
N LYS A 6 58.81 -44.27 9.46
CA LYS A 6 58.36 -43.12 10.27
C LYS A 6 58.81 -41.76 9.70
N ARG A 7 58.07 -41.25 8.72
CA ARG A 7 58.10 -39.83 8.34
C ARG A 7 56.70 -39.26 8.44
N VAL A 8 56.22 -39.17 9.68
CA VAL A 8 55.06 -38.34 10.00
C VAL A 8 55.51 -36.89 9.81
N HIS A 9 55.06 -36.29 8.71
CA HIS A 9 55.22 -34.85 8.47
C HIS A 9 54.54 -34.11 9.62
N ASN A 10 55.34 -33.43 10.44
CA ASN A 10 54.83 -32.47 11.41
C ASN A 10 54.38 -31.22 10.63
N VAL A 11 53.12 -31.20 10.19
CA VAL A 11 52.51 -29.99 9.65
C VAL A 11 52.28 -29.06 10.83
N SER A 12 53.24 -28.18 11.09
CA SER A 12 53.05 -27.02 11.96
C SER A 12 51.90 -26.20 11.39
N ARG A 13 50.69 -26.39 11.93
CA ARG A 13 49.58 -25.50 11.64
C ARG A 13 49.86 -24.20 12.37
N ASN A 14 50.28 -23.20 11.61
CA ASN A 14 50.34 -21.82 12.05
C ASN A 14 48.90 -21.28 12.10
N GLU A 15 48.12 -21.77 13.06
CA GLU A 15 46.75 -21.29 13.29
C GLU A 15 46.84 -19.95 14.01
N LYS A 16 46.99 -18.88 13.22
CA LYS A 16 46.78 -17.52 13.69
C LYS A 16 45.30 -17.38 14.06
N GLY A 17 45.00 -17.52 15.34
CA GLY A 17 43.67 -17.29 15.88
C GLY A 17 43.24 -15.83 15.70
N PHE A 18 41.96 -15.62 15.43
CA PHE A 18 41.31 -14.31 15.42
C PHE A 18 41.52 -13.63 16.78
N THR A 19 41.93 -12.36 16.80
CA THR A 19 42.02 -11.63 18.07
C THR A 19 40.63 -11.21 18.54
N LEU A 20 40.41 -11.18 19.87
CA LEU A 20 39.17 -10.64 20.45
C LEU A 20 38.94 -9.18 20.03
N VAL A 21 40.03 -8.41 19.85
CA VAL A 21 39.98 -7.02 19.43
C VAL A 21 39.44 -6.88 18.01
N GLU A 22 39.85 -7.75 17.08
CA GLU A 22 39.32 -7.76 15.72
C GLU A 22 37.82 -8.02 15.69
N LEU A 23 37.32 -8.93 16.53
CA LEU A 23 35.89 -9.19 16.60
C LEU A 23 35.13 -8.00 17.22
N ILE A 24 35.67 -7.39 18.28
CA ILE A 24 35.05 -6.26 18.98
C ILE A 24 34.89 -5.05 18.06
N VAL A 25 35.91 -4.72 17.26
CA VAL A 25 35.84 -3.60 16.31
C VAL A 25 34.80 -3.87 15.23
N VAL A 26 34.69 -5.10 14.73
CA VAL A 26 33.71 -5.46 13.69
C VAL A 26 32.28 -5.33 14.21
N VAL A 27 31.97 -5.90 15.38
CA VAL A 27 30.61 -5.81 15.94
C VAL A 27 30.26 -4.39 16.35
N ALA A 28 31.24 -3.58 16.79
CA ALA A 28 31.04 -2.16 17.06
C ALA A 28 30.65 -1.38 15.80
N ILE A 29 31.32 -1.62 14.67
CA ILE A 29 30.97 -0.98 13.39
C ILE A 29 29.57 -1.40 12.94
N ILE A 30 29.22 -2.70 13.03
CA ILE A 30 27.88 -3.19 12.68
C ILE A 30 26.80 -2.56 13.58
N ALA A 31 27.06 -2.42 14.89
CA ALA A 31 26.14 -1.77 15.82
C ALA A 31 25.88 -0.29 15.45
N ILE A 32 26.90 0.46 15.05
CA ILE A 32 26.77 1.86 14.64
C ILE A 32 25.96 1.97 13.34
N LEU A 33 26.26 1.12 12.34
CA LEU A 33 25.56 1.13 11.06
C LEU A 33 24.08 0.75 11.22
N THR A 34 23.80 -0.31 11.99
CA THR A 34 22.43 -0.78 12.24
C THR A 34 21.60 0.25 13.00
N ALA A 35 22.18 0.94 14.00
CA ALA A 35 21.51 1.99 14.75
C ALA A 35 21.00 3.14 13.87
N VAL A 36 21.75 3.53 12.83
CA VAL A 36 21.34 4.59 11.89
C VAL A 36 20.41 4.07 10.79
N LEU A 37 20.58 2.81 10.38
CA LEU A 37 19.84 2.21 9.26
C LEU A 37 18.39 1.86 9.62
N LEU A 38 18.15 1.29 10.80
CA LEU A 38 16.83 0.81 11.22
C LEU A 38 15.71 1.88 11.23
N PRO A 39 15.89 3.08 11.82
CA PRO A 39 14.82 4.08 11.85
C PRO A 39 14.48 4.62 10.45
N LYS A 40 15.46 4.69 9.53
CA LYS A 40 15.24 5.13 8.15
C LYS A 40 14.39 4.17 7.35
N LEU A 41 14.51 2.86 7.62
CA LEU A 41 13.72 1.83 6.95
C LEU A 41 12.21 2.00 7.22
N LEU A 42 11.84 2.36 8.45
CA LEU A 42 10.43 2.52 8.84
C LEU A 42 9.72 3.64 8.06
N GLY A 43 10.35 4.81 7.92
CA GLY A 43 9.78 5.93 7.16
C GLY A 43 9.65 5.67 5.65
N TYR A 44 10.58 4.90 5.07
CA TYR A 44 10.52 4.52 3.65
C TYR A 44 9.35 3.60 3.34
N THR A 45 8.98 2.71 4.28
CA THR A 45 7.86 1.80 4.07
C THR A 45 6.51 2.52 4.01
N ASP A 46 6.32 3.57 4.81
CA ASP A 46 5.07 4.33 4.82
C ASP A 46 4.92 5.17 3.53
N ASN A 47 5.98 5.83 3.05
CA ASN A 47 5.95 6.55 1.76
C ASN A 47 5.71 5.61 0.56
N ALA A 48 6.32 4.42 0.57
CA ALA A 48 6.11 3.42 -0.47
C ALA A 48 4.66 2.91 -0.48
N ARG A 49 4.07 2.69 0.71
CA ARG A 49 2.66 2.35 0.88
C ARG A 49 1.74 3.45 0.35
N GLU A 50 1.98 4.71 0.71
CA GLU A 50 1.19 5.82 0.19
C GLU A 50 1.27 5.92 -1.35
N SER A 51 2.47 5.75 -1.93
CA SER A 51 2.67 5.74 -3.38
C SER A 51 1.90 4.61 -4.05
N ARG A 52 1.96 3.41 -3.49
CA ARG A 52 1.20 2.24 -3.97
C ARG A 52 -0.30 2.49 -3.93
N ALA A 53 -0.83 2.97 -2.79
CA ALA A 53 -2.24 3.28 -2.66
C ALA A 53 -2.71 4.33 -3.68
N LYS A 54 -1.89 5.37 -3.95
CA LYS A 54 -2.19 6.36 -5.00
C LYS A 54 -2.21 5.74 -6.40
N GLY A 55 -1.28 4.83 -6.70
CA GLY A 55 -1.26 4.10 -7.98
C GLY A 55 -2.49 3.21 -8.18
N ASP A 56 -2.89 2.50 -7.12
CA ASP A 56 -4.10 1.66 -7.12
C ASP A 56 -5.34 2.53 -7.36
N LEU A 57 -5.48 3.65 -6.64
CA LEU A 57 -6.59 4.61 -6.83
C LEU A 57 -6.60 5.24 -8.21
N ALA A 58 -5.44 5.56 -8.79
CA ALA A 58 -5.34 6.10 -10.15
C ALA A 58 -5.82 5.07 -11.19
N SER A 59 -5.47 3.80 -10.99
CA SER A 59 -5.89 2.70 -11.86
C SER A 59 -7.41 2.48 -11.76
N MET A 60 -7.96 2.45 -10.55
CA MET A 60 -9.41 2.35 -10.33
C MET A 60 -10.16 3.54 -10.90
N LYS A 61 -9.64 4.77 -10.73
CA LYS A 61 -10.18 5.97 -11.37
C LYS A 61 -10.27 5.77 -12.88
N SER A 62 -9.19 5.37 -13.54
CA SER A 62 -9.18 5.19 -14.99
C SER A 62 -10.26 4.23 -15.46
N VAL A 63 -10.51 3.15 -14.72
CA VAL A 63 -11.55 2.16 -15.04
C VAL A 63 -12.95 2.74 -14.82
N VAL A 64 -13.17 3.47 -13.73
CA VAL A 64 -14.47 4.10 -13.44
C VAL A 64 -14.82 5.16 -14.47
N GLU A 65 -13.85 5.98 -14.88
CA GLU A 65 -14.02 6.97 -15.93
C GLU A 65 -14.31 6.31 -17.29
N ALA A 66 -13.57 5.25 -17.63
CA ALA A 66 -13.78 4.49 -18.87
C ALA A 66 -15.19 3.87 -18.92
N TYR A 67 -15.65 3.28 -17.82
CA TYR A 67 -17.01 2.76 -17.72
C TYR A 67 -18.05 3.85 -17.99
N ALA A 68 -17.92 5.03 -17.36
CA ALA A 68 -18.88 6.11 -17.54
C ALA A 68 -18.91 6.61 -18.99
N ALA A 69 -17.76 6.63 -19.67
CA ALA A 69 -17.65 7.03 -21.07
C ALA A 69 -18.26 6.00 -22.04
N ASP A 70 -18.05 4.71 -21.81
CA ASP A 70 -18.37 3.66 -22.79
C ASP A 70 -19.70 2.95 -22.52
N GLN A 71 -19.95 2.53 -21.28
CA GLN A 71 -21.06 1.63 -20.91
C GLN A 71 -22.12 2.31 -20.03
N GLY A 72 -21.69 3.27 -19.21
CA GLY A 72 -22.51 3.92 -18.20
C GLY A 72 -23.36 5.08 -18.73
N ASN A 73 -23.27 5.42 -20.02
CA ASN A 73 -23.97 6.55 -20.64
C ASN A 73 -23.78 7.87 -19.86
N GLY A 74 -22.54 8.16 -19.45
CA GLY A 74 -22.20 9.33 -18.64
C GLY A 74 -22.46 9.16 -17.14
N LYS A 75 -22.86 7.97 -16.68
CA LYS A 75 -23.06 7.64 -15.26
C LYS A 75 -21.97 6.72 -14.74
N TYR A 76 -21.54 6.99 -13.52
CA TYR A 76 -20.58 6.13 -12.82
C TYR A 76 -21.24 4.84 -12.31
N PRO A 77 -20.47 3.77 -12.08
CA PRO A 77 -21.01 2.51 -11.57
C PRO A 77 -21.80 2.69 -10.28
N ALA A 78 -22.84 1.89 -10.08
CA ALA A 78 -23.54 1.86 -8.80
C ALA A 78 -22.63 1.32 -7.68
N ALA A 79 -22.83 1.77 -6.45
CA ALA A 79 -22.22 1.12 -5.31
C ALA A 79 -22.76 -0.32 -5.19
N GLY A 80 -21.87 -1.31 -5.08
CA GLY A 80 -22.25 -2.71 -5.00
C GLY A 80 -21.11 -3.68 -5.26
N ASN A 81 -21.38 -4.96 -5.01
CA ASN A 81 -20.38 -6.03 -5.06
C ASN A 81 -20.19 -6.59 -6.48
N SER A 82 -19.10 -7.34 -6.64
CA SER A 82 -18.81 -8.14 -7.82
C SER A 82 -19.97 -9.10 -8.15
N GLY A 83 -20.46 -9.09 -9.39
CA GLY A 83 -21.51 -9.99 -9.89
C GLY A 83 -22.89 -9.35 -10.14
N THR A 84 -23.08 -8.09 -9.75
CA THR A 84 -24.27 -7.31 -10.12
C THR A 84 -23.92 -6.39 -11.31
N PRO A 85 -24.64 -6.48 -12.44
CA PRO A 85 -24.39 -5.63 -13.61
C PRO A 85 -24.35 -4.14 -13.28
N GLY A 86 -23.29 -3.47 -13.72
CA GLY A 86 -23.11 -2.02 -13.58
C GLY A 86 -22.70 -1.54 -12.17
N THR A 87 -22.30 -2.45 -11.26
CA THR A 87 -21.70 -2.05 -9.97
C THR A 87 -20.19 -1.87 -10.05
N ILE A 88 -19.63 -1.11 -9.11
CA ILE A 88 -18.19 -0.91 -9.01
C ILE A 88 -17.39 -2.22 -8.93
N GLY A 89 -17.88 -3.23 -8.19
CA GLY A 89 -17.19 -4.53 -8.07
C GLY A 89 -17.12 -5.28 -9.41
N GLN A 90 -18.21 -5.29 -10.18
CA GLN A 90 -18.21 -5.90 -11.51
C GLN A 90 -17.30 -5.13 -12.48
N VAL A 91 -17.43 -3.80 -12.52
CA VAL A 91 -16.67 -2.97 -13.45
C VAL A 91 -15.16 -3.10 -13.23
N LEU A 92 -14.71 -3.12 -11.98
CA LEU A 92 -13.29 -3.31 -11.66
C LEU A 92 -12.79 -4.71 -12.02
N SER A 93 -13.58 -5.74 -11.75
CA SER A 93 -13.20 -7.13 -12.03
C SER A 93 -13.13 -7.42 -13.53
N GLU A 94 -14.04 -6.85 -14.34
CA GLU A 94 -14.00 -6.94 -15.81
C GLU A 94 -12.72 -6.33 -16.41
N HIS A 95 -12.21 -5.26 -15.80
CA HIS A 95 -10.97 -4.59 -16.22
C HIS A 95 -9.70 -5.20 -15.59
N GLY A 96 -9.80 -6.39 -15.00
CA GLY A 96 -8.66 -7.12 -14.44
C GLY A 96 -8.15 -6.59 -13.10
N ILE A 97 -8.82 -5.63 -12.49
CA ILE A 97 -8.52 -5.15 -11.13
C ILE A 97 -9.20 -6.11 -10.14
N LYS A 98 -8.51 -7.22 -9.84
CA LYS A 98 -8.90 -8.13 -8.74
C LYS A 98 -8.72 -7.37 -7.43
N THR A 99 -9.82 -7.16 -6.70
CA THR A 99 -9.95 -6.23 -5.56
C THR A 99 -8.80 -6.38 -4.56
N PRO A 100 -7.76 -5.52 -4.64
CA PRO A 100 -6.63 -5.61 -3.74
C PRO A 100 -6.99 -4.95 -2.42
N THR A 101 -6.48 -5.48 -1.33
CA THR A 101 -6.40 -4.76 -0.07
C THR A 101 -5.42 -3.60 -0.23
N ASP A 102 -5.72 -2.47 0.42
CA ASP A 102 -4.80 -1.34 0.51
C ASP A 102 -3.46 -1.79 1.14
N PRO A 103 -2.39 -0.99 1.03
CA PRO A 103 -1.08 -1.36 1.56
C PRO A 103 -0.99 -1.55 3.09
N TRP A 104 -2.09 -1.28 3.80
CA TRP A 104 -2.26 -1.51 5.24
C TRP A 104 -3.22 -2.66 5.55
N GLY A 105 -3.76 -3.34 4.54
CA GLY A 105 -4.64 -4.51 4.68
C GLY A 105 -6.13 -4.20 4.76
N ASN A 106 -6.57 -2.96 4.49
CA ASN A 106 -8.00 -2.60 4.46
C ASN A 106 -8.57 -2.67 3.06
N SER A 107 -9.86 -2.95 2.91
CA SER A 107 -10.54 -2.81 1.61
C SER A 107 -10.59 -1.34 1.17
N TYR A 108 -10.55 -1.11 -0.14
CA TYR A 108 -10.94 0.19 -0.70
C TYR A 108 -12.44 0.40 -0.55
N TYR A 109 -12.84 1.67 -0.51
CA TYR A 109 -14.22 2.08 -0.35
C TYR A 109 -14.66 2.93 -1.52
N TYR A 110 -15.91 2.75 -1.91
CA TYR A 110 -16.55 3.48 -2.98
C TYR A 110 -17.84 4.13 -2.50
N ALA A 111 -18.08 5.34 -2.94
CA ALA A 111 -19.39 5.96 -2.86
C ALA A 111 -19.67 6.76 -4.13
N VAL A 112 -20.94 6.84 -4.47
CA VAL A 112 -21.45 7.48 -5.67
C VAL A 112 -22.68 8.30 -5.31
N SER A 113 -22.87 9.44 -5.96
CA SER A 113 -24.05 10.27 -5.79
C SER A 113 -25.30 9.55 -6.28
N THR A 114 -26.47 9.94 -5.78
CA THR A 114 -27.76 9.32 -6.13
C THR A 114 -28.05 9.35 -7.64
N ASP A 115 -27.61 10.41 -8.31
CA ASP A 115 -27.73 10.60 -9.76
C ASP A 115 -26.58 9.95 -10.57
N GLN A 116 -25.60 9.35 -9.89
CA GLN A 116 -24.40 8.74 -10.46
C GLN A 116 -23.54 9.69 -11.30
N SER A 117 -23.61 10.99 -11.03
CA SER A 117 -22.84 12.04 -11.70
C SER A 117 -21.52 12.37 -10.99
N SER A 118 -21.28 11.84 -9.80
CA SER A 118 -20.08 12.07 -9.01
C SER A 118 -19.77 10.86 -8.14
N TYR A 119 -18.48 10.61 -7.91
CA TYR A 119 -18.03 9.49 -7.08
C TYR A 119 -16.77 9.84 -6.30
N VAL A 120 -16.51 9.02 -5.30
CA VAL A 120 -15.27 8.99 -4.54
C VAL A 120 -14.80 7.55 -4.34
N ILE A 121 -13.51 7.31 -4.54
CA ILE A 121 -12.83 6.07 -4.14
C ILE A 121 -11.79 6.45 -3.09
N LEU A 122 -11.70 5.68 -2.01
CA LEU A 122 -10.71 5.93 -0.96
C LEU A 122 -10.10 4.67 -0.35
N SER A 123 -8.90 4.86 0.15
CA SER A 123 -8.16 3.96 1.04
C SER A 123 -8.19 4.56 2.44
N LYS A 124 -8.53 3.74 3.44
CA LYS A 124 -8.51 4.13 4.86
C LYS A 124 -7.10 4.48 5.34
N GLY A 125 -6.08 3.96 4.67
CA GLY A 125 -4.70 4.22 5.07
C GLY A 125 -4.39 3.62 6.44
N LYS A 126 -3.30 4.08 7.06
CA LYS A 126 -2.83 3.57 8.36
C LYS A 126 -3.81 3.86 9.52
N GLY A 127 -4.51 5.01 9.45
CA GLY A 127 -5.30 5.57 10.56
C GLY A 127 -6.79 5.18 10.56
N GLY A 128 -7.31 4.62 9.46
CA GLY A 128 -8.75 4.38 9.30
C GLY A 128 -9.45 5.45 8.45
N ALA A 129 -10.71 5.21 8.07
CA ALA A 129 -11.48 6.18 7.26
C ALA A 129 -11.67 7.49 8.02
N GLY A 130 -11.38 8.62 7.37
CA GLY A 130 -11.51 9.96 7.98
C GLY A 130 -10.34 10.33 8.90
N ALA A 131 -9.25 9.56 8.86
CA ALA A 131 -7.98 9.97 9.42
C ALA A 131 -7.19 10.82 8.40
N ALA A 132 -6.25 11.63 8.88
CA ALA A 132 -5.35 12.41 8.04
C ALA A 132 -4.55 11.56 7.04
N GLU A 133 -4.46 10.24 7.27
CA GLU A 133 -3.82 9.24 6.44
C GLU A 133 -4.71 8.63 5.36
N THR A 134 -5.99 9.03 5.29
CA THR A 134 -6.90 8.64 4.21
C THR A 134 -6.33 9.12 2.89
N ILE A 135 -6.39 8.27 1.86
CA ILE A 135 -6.01 8.65 0.50
C ILE A 135 -7.25 8.47 -0.36
N TYR A 136 -7.63 9.50 -1.11
CA TYR A 136 -8.86 9.47 -1.90
C TYR A 136 -8.64 10.06 -3.29
N VAL A 137 -9.57 9.72 -4.17
CA VAL A 137 -9.66 10.21 -5.54
C VAL A 137 -11.13 10.45 -5.92
N THR A 138 -11.37 11.48 -6.71
CA THR A 138 -12.68 11.80 -7.30
C THR A 138 -12.53 12.00 -8.81
N GLY A 139 -13.63 12.15 -9.56
CA GLY A 139 -13.56 12.50 -10.98
C GLY A 139 -12.74 13.77 -11.24
N SER A 140 -12.84 14.77 -10.37
CA SER A 140 -12.16 16.07 -10.50
C SER A 140 -10.78 16.16 -9.84
N THR A 141 -10.33 15.16 -9.09
CA THR A 141 -9.06 15.24 -8.34
C THR A 141 -8.17 14.03 -8.59
N SER A 142 -6.86 14.24 -8.57
CA SER A 142 -5.87 13.15 -8.54
C SER A 142 -5.77 12.57 -7.13
N PRO A 143 -5.29 11.32 -6.97
CA PRO A 143 -5.15 10.68 -5.66
C PRO A 143 -4.33 11.55 -4.68
N LYS A 144 -4.97 11.99 -3.60
CA LYS A 144 -4.36 12.84 -2.57
C LYS A 144 -4.70 12.33 -1.17
N LYS A 145 -3.85 12.72 -0.22
CA LYS A 145 -3.98 12.42 1.20
C LYS A 145 -4.89 13.46 1.88
N GLY A 146 -5.69 13.03 2.84
CA GLY A 146 -6.57 13.86 3.66
C GLY A 146 -8.01 13.36 3.67
N ASP A 147 -8.91 14.14 4.26
CA ASP A 147 -10.31 13.75 4.42
C ASP A 147 -11.12 14.05 3.15
N PRO A 148 -11.74 13.03 2.53
CA PRO A 148 -12.68 13.23 1.43
C PRO A 148 -14.02 13.79 1.92
N ASN A 149 -14.33 13.69 3.22
CA ASN A 149 -15.52 14.26 3.82
C ASN A 149 -15.18 15.33 4.85
N PRO A 150 -15.01 16.58 4.43
CA PRO A 150 -14.65 17.63 5.37
C PRO A 150 -15.87 18.09 6.21
N SER A 151 -17.03 17.41 6.13
CA SER A 151 -18.26 17.77 6.85
C SER A 151 -18.22 17.64 8.37
N ALA A 152 -17.20 17.00 8.95
CA ALA A 152 -16.96 17.08 10.39
C ALA A 152 -16.58 18.51 10.87
N THR A 153 -16.30 19.44 9.96
CA THR A 153 -15.97 20.86 10.25
C THR A 153 -16.93 21.87 9.59
N GLY A 154 -18.13 21.45 9.15
CA GLY A 154 -19.14 22.36 8.59
C GLY A 154 -18.91 22.77 7.13
N SER A 155 -18.05 22.07 6.41
CA SER A 155 -17.85 22.23 4.96
C SER A 155 -18.62 21.17 4.16
N THR A 156 -18.98 21.47 2.91
CA THR A 156 -19.76 20.58 2.05
C THR A 156 -19.00 19.28 1.79
N PRO A 157 -19.63 18.09 1.89
CA PRO A 157 -18.98 16.81 1.56
C PRO A 157 -18.40 16.84 0.13
N ALA A 158 -17.32 16.10 -0.13
CA ALA A 158 -16.89 15.93 -1.52
C ALA A 158 -18.01 15.26 -2.34
N PRO A 159 -18.15 15.60 -3.63
CA PRO A 159 -19.16 14.99 -4.49
C PRO A 159 -19.09 13.46 -4.46
N GLY A 160 -20.22 12.80 -4.23
CA GLY A 160 -20.32 11.34 -4.12
C GLY A 160 -19.98 10.76 -2.74
N TYR A 161 -19.45 11.56 -1.81
CA TYR A 161 -19.29 11.14 -0.42
C TYR A 161 -20.62 11.28 0.36
N PRO A 162 -21.08 10.27 1.09
CA PRO A 162 -22.36 10.32 1.79
C PRO A 162 -22.29 11.21 3.04
N SER A 163 -23.34 12.01 3.27
CA SER A 163 -23.38 13.00 4.35
C SER A 163 -23.29 12.40 5.76
N ASP A 164 -23.65 11.13 5.91
CA ASP A 164 -23.62 10.37 7.16
C ASP A 164 -22.27 9.68 7.44
N GLY A 165 -21.31 9.72 6.51
CA GLY A 165 -20.03 9.02 6.68
C GLY A 165 -19.99 7.58 6.16
N THR A 166 -21.12 6.99 5.74
CA THR A 166 -21.24 5.55 5.52
C THR A 166 -20.74 5.13 4.13
N LEU A 167 -19.54 4.56 4.06
CA LEU A 167 -18.96 4.10 2.79
C LEU A 167 -19.19 2.60 2.55
N ALA A 168 -19.39 2.21 1.29
CA ALA A 168 -19.48 0.80 0.91
C ALA A 168 -18.08 0.23 0.59
N PRO A 169 -17.70 -0.95 1.14
CA PRO A 169 -16.46 -1.60 0.75
C PRO A 169 -16.56 -2.10 -0.69
N ILE A 170 -15.45 -2.00 -1.43
CA ILE A 170 -15.30 -2.62 -2.74
C ILE A 170 -14.89 -4.08 -2.48
N GLN A 171 -15.73 -5.04 -2.89
CA GLN A 171 -15.50 -6.49 -2.73
C GLN A 171 -15.53 -7.20 -4.08
#